data_AF-A0A7K1BND1-F1
#
_entry.id   AF-A0A7K1BND1-F1
#
_cell.length_a   1.000
_cell.length_b   1.000
_cell.length_c   1.000
_cell.angle_alpha   90.00
_cell.angle_beta   90.00
_cell.angle_gamma   90.00
#
_symmetry.space_group_name_H-M   'P 1'
#
loop_
_entity.id
_entity.type
_entity.pdbx_description
1 polymer ?
#
loop_
_entity_poly.entity_id
_entity_poly.type
_entity_poly.pdbx_seq_one_letter_code
_entity_poly.pdbx_strand_id
1 'polypeptide(L)' 'LGLYGDLDEHIPIDEVEQVRVAAASSPVDTEVIRFADADHGFHCDERPSFHAETSSVAWARTLEFLEDHMS' A
#
# COMPACT_ATOMS: atom_id res chain seq x y z
N LEU A 1 -5.00 -2.56 -6.40
CA LEU A 1 -3.77 -2.27 -5.65
C LEU A 1 -4.07 -1.61 -4.30
N GLY A 2 -3.60 -2.18 -3.20
CA GLY A 2 -3.60 -1.59 -1.86
C GLY A 2 -2.17 -1.48 -1.32
N LEU A 3 -1.81 -0.34 -0.74
CA LEU A 3 -0.46 0.02 -0.31
C LEU A 3 -0.52 0.42 1.17
N TYR A 4 0.05 -0.39 2.06
CA TYR A 4 -0.09 -0.25 3.51
C TYR A 4 1.27 -0.09 4.19
N GLY A 5 1.32 0.74 5.23
CA GLY A 5 2.46 0.86 6.11
C GLY A 5 2.29 0.00 7.35
N ASP A 6 3.32 -0.77 7.72
CA ASP A 6 3.26 -1.69 8.87
C ASP A 6 3.37 -0.98 10.23
N LEU A 7 3.78 0.30 10.24
CA LEU A 7 3.84 1.13 11.45
C LEU A 7 2.53 1.88 11.72
N ASP A 8 1.52 1.76 10.84
CA ASP A 8 0.22 2.41 11.02
C ASP A 8 -0.53 1.87 12.25
N GLU A 9 -0.53 2.65 13.33
CA GLU A 9 -1.20 2.27 14.59
C GLU A 9 -2.74 2.20 14.48
N HIS A 10 -3.32 2.76 13.40
CA HIS A 10 -4.77 2.77 13.18
C HIS A 10 -5.25 1.56 12.37
N ILE A 11 -4.33 0.86 11.68
CA ILE A 11 -4.63 -0.27 10.82
C ILE A 11 -3.74 -1.45 11.24
N PRO A 12 -4.20 -2.30 12.18
CA PRO A 12 -3.43 -3.43 12.65
C PRO A 12 -2.98 -4.35 11.53
N ILE A 13 -1.73 -4.82 11.61
CA ILE A 13 -1.13 -5.63 10.55
C ILE A 13 -1.86 -6.94 10.28
N ASP A 14 -2.45 -7.53 11.31
CA ASP A 14 -3.25 -8.76 11.19
C ASP A 14 -4.52 -8.54 10.35
N GLU A 15 -5.07 -7.33 10.33
CA GLU A 15 -6.22 -6.99 9.48
C GLU A 15 -5.77 -6.79 8.03
N VAL A 16 -4.62 -6.14 7.80
CA VAL A 16 -4.02 -6.03 6.45
C VAL A 16 -3.74 -7.40 5.86
N GLU A 17 -3.24 -8.33 6.68
CA GLU A 17 -3.00 -9.72 6.24
C GLU A 17 -4.30 -10.46 5.89
N GLN A 18 -5.39 -10.22 6.62
CA GLN A 18 -6.70 -10.76 6.25
C GLN A 18 -7.17 -10.24 4.89
N VAL A 19 -6.96 -8.94 4.61
CA VAL A 19 -7.26 -8.35 3.30
C VAL A 19 -6.37 -8.97 2.22
N ARG A 20 -5.07 -9.16 2.48
CA ARG A 20 -4.14 -9.80 1.53
C ARG A 20 -4.54 -11.24 1.20
N VAL A 21 -4.96 -12.02 2.20
CA VAL A 21 -5.47 -13.38 2.00
C VAL A 21 -6.76 -13.38 1.18
N ALA A 22 -7.71 -12.47 1.47
CA ALA A 22 -8.94 -12.35 0.71
C ALA A 22 -8.68 -11.93 -0.75
N ALA A 23 -7.77 -10.98 -0.96
CA ALA A 23 -7.37 -10.47 -2.27
C ALA A 23 -6.80 -11.58 -3.18
N ALA A 24 -6.08 -12.55 -2.62
CA ALA A 24 -5.55 -13.70 -3.37
C ALA A 24 -6.65 -14.59 -4.00
N SER A 25 -7.90 -14.48 -3.54
CA SER A 25 -9.06 -15.16 -4.10
C SER A 25 -9.95 -14.28 -4.99
N SER A 26 -9.54 -13.03 -5.23
CA SER A 26 -10.31 -12.07 -6.00
C SER A 26 -10.40 -12.50 -7.48
N PRO A 27 -11.58 -12.39 -8.12
CA PRO A 27 -11.74 -12.66 -9.55
C PRO A 27 -11.19 -11.53 -10.43
N VAL A 28 -10.80 -10.40 -9.84
CA VAL A 28 -10.17 -9.27 -10.50
C VAL A 28 -8.79 -9.04 -9.91
N ASP A 29 -7.85 -8.53 -10.71
CA ASP A 29 -6.49 -8.36 -10.23
C ASP A 29 -6.45 -7.42 -9.01
N THR A 30 -5.91 -7.95 -7.91
CA THR A 30 -5.95 -7.31 -6.59
C THR A 30 -4.66 -7.59 -5.84
N GLU A 31 -3.77 -6.61 -5.86
CA GLU A 31 -2.54 -6.65 -5.09
C GLU A 31 -2.68 -5.93 -3.74
N VAL A 32 -2.04 -6.47 -2.70
CA VAL A 32 -1.84 -5.82 -1.39
C VAL A 32 -0.36 -5.86 -1.07
N ILE A 33 0.25 -4.68 -0.94
CA ILE A 33 1.67 -4.48 -0.66
C ILE A 33 1.82 -3.81 0.70
N ARG A 34 2.83 -4.26 1.45
CA ARG A 34 3.15 -3.80 2.80
C ARG A 34 4.56 -3.20 2.83
N PHE A 35 4.71 -2.13 3.61
CA PHE A 35 5.97 -1.42 3.80
C PHE A 35 6.33 -1.40 5.28
N ALA A 36 7.38 -2.13 5.65
CA ALA A 36 7.80 -2.34 7.03
C ALA A 36 8.08 -1.03 7.80
N ASP A 37 8.64 -0.02 7.12
CA ASP A 37 9.13 1.22 7.73
C ASP A 37 8.18 2.41 7.56
N ALA A 38 6.93 2.19 7.13
CA ALA A 38 5.98 3.25 6.80
C ALA A 38 4.82 3.32 7.79
N ASP A 39 4.45 4.55 8.17
CA ASP A 39 3.32 4.86 9.07
C ASP A 39 2.13 5.43 8.28
N HIS A 40 1.01 5.64 8.95
CA HIS A 40 -0.18 6.28 8.41
C HIS A 40 0.15 7.60 7.71
N GLY A 41 -0.30 7.74 6.46
CA GLY A 41 -0.06 8.95 5.69
C GLY A 41 1.39 9.11 5.25
N PHE A 42 2.16 8.02 5.12
CA PHE A 42 3.54 8.04 4.62
C PHE A 42 3.72 8.78 3.29
N HIS A 43 2.66 8.93 2.49
CA HIS A 43 2.66 9.62 1.20
C HIS A 43 2.29 11.11 1.25
N CYS A 44 1.92 11.65 2.41
CA CYS A 44 1.55 13.05 2.58
C CYS A 44 2.76 13.84 3.09
N ASP A 45 3.40 14.60 2.21
CA ASP A 45 4.63 15.38 2.47
C ASP A 45 4.45 16.51 3.50
N GLU A 46 3.22 16.90 3.78
CA GLU A 46 2.88 17.85 4.84
C GLU A 46 2.83 17.23 6.24
N ARG A 47 2.88 15.89 6.37
CA ARG A 47 2.78 15.17 7.65
C ARG A 47 4.15 14.77 8.22
N PRO A 48 4.30 14.72 9.55
CA PRO A 48 5.50 14.16 10.18
C PRO A 48 5.79 12.70 9.82
N SER A 49 4.75 11.93 9.48
CA SER A 49 4.86 10.52 9.07
C SER A 49 5.29 10.34 7.62
N PHE A 50 5.52 11.43 6.86
CA PHE A 50 6.00 11.35 5.49
C PHE A 50 7.28 10.52 5.39
N HIS A 51 7.25 9.50 4.53
CA HIS A 51 8.39 8.63 4.26
C HIS A 51 8.71 8.67 2.76
N ALA A 52 9.70 9.49 2.38
CA ALA A 52 10.00 9.79 0.98
C ALA A 52 10.37 8.54 0.15
N GLU A 53 11.14 7.62 0.72
CA GLU A 53 11.53 6.37 0.04
C GLU A 53 10.32 5.49 -0.25
N THR A 54 9.52 5.18 0.77
CA THR A 54 8.29 4.38 0.60
C THR A 54 7.31 5.08 -0.33
N SER A 55 7.18 6.41 -0.23
CA SER A 55 6.33 7.21 -1.11
C SER A 55 6.70 7.07 -2.58
N SER A 56 7.99 7.10 -2.89
CA SER A 56 8.47 6.95 -4.26
C SER A 56 8.17 5.55 -4.79
N VAL A 57 8.39 4.51 -3.99
CA VAL A 57 8.09 3.12 -4.37
C VAL A 57 6.58 2.92 -4.55
N ALA A 58 5.76 3.38 -3.61
CA ALA A 58 4.30 3.32 -3.66
C ALA A 58 3.74 4.02 -4.91
N TRP A 59 4.30 5.18 -5.26
CA TRP A 59 3.91 5.91 -6.46
C TRP A 59 4.27 5.16 -7.74
N ALA A 60 5.49 4.61 -7.83
CA ALA A 60 5.91 3.81 -8.98
C ALA A 60 4.99 2.59 -9.19
N ARG A 61 4.66 1.86 -8.11
CA ARG A 61 3.72 0.71 -8.17
C ARG A 61 2.31 1.13 -8.57
N THR A 62 1.88 2.32 -8.16
CA THR A 62 0.58 2.87 -8.56
C THR A 62 0.53 3.12 -10.07
N LEU A 63 1.57 3.74 -10.64
CA LEU A 63 1.65 4.00 -12.07
C LEU A 63 1.71 2.70 -12.88
N GLU A 64 2.56 1.75 -12.48
CA GLU A 64 2.67 0.43 -13.10
C GLU A 64 1.32 -0.30 -13.13
N PHE A 65 0.61 -0.35 -11.99
CA PHE A 65 -0.70 -0.97 -11.92
C PHE A 65 -1.73 -0.31 -12.87
N LEU A 66 -1.71 1.02 -12.99
CA LEU A 66 -2.59 1.74 -13.90
C LEU A 66 -2.25 1.48 -15.37
N GLU A 67 -0.97 1.47 -15.72
CA GLU A 67 -0.50 1.17 -17.08
C GLU A 67 -0.97 -0.23 -17.52
N ASP A 68 -0.89 -1.22 -16.63
CA ASP A 68 -1.31 -2.59 -16.92
C ASP A 68 -2.84 -2.77 -17.08
N HIS A 69 -3.64 -1.84 -16.56
CA HIS A 69 -5.11 -2.00 -16.46
C HIS A 69 -5.93 -0.97 -17.25
N MET A 70 -5.30 0.06 -17.82
CA MET A 70 -6.00 1.14 -18.54
C MET A 70 -5.96 1.03 -20.07
N SER A 71 -5.57 -0.12 -20.62
CA SER A 71 -5.50 -0.38 -22.08
C SER A 71 -6.83 -0.80 -22.70
#